data_AF-A0AB37IWL0-F1
#
_entry.id   AF-A0AB37IWL0-F1
#
_cell.length_a   1.000
_cell.length_b   1.000
_cell.length_c   1.000
_cell.angle_alpha   90.00
_cell.angle_beta   90.00
_cell.angle_gamma   90.00
#
_symmetry.space_group_name_H-M   'P 1'
#
loop_
_entity.id
_entity.type
_entity.pdbx_description
1 polymer ?
#
loop_
_entity_poly.entity_id
_entity_poly.type
_entity_poly.pdbx_seq_one_letter_code
_entity_poly.pdbx_strand_id
1 'polypeptide(L)'
;MADKAVKYSAKGIDFAPGIAGFSAKAVEINSPFSGRPEAHKYQHDLYVVISGTAKVKTGVLNGDIKEISDGEFRSEEMIVEEEHILQIGDSLLIPTGVGHSLIVESGTYSQWVFKIDKK
;
A
#
# COMPACT_ATOMS: atom_id res chain seq x y z
N MET A 1 9.88 -12.42 25.70
CA MET A 1 9.77 -11.07 26.27
C MET A 1 8.38 -10.57 25.95
N ALA A 2 7.70 -9.88 26.88
CA ALA A 2 6.38 -9.33 26.58
C ALA A 2 6.52 -8.18 25.59
N ASP A 3 5.78 -8.24 24.48
CA ASP A 3 5.75 -7.17 23.49
C ASP A 3 5.26 -5.88 24.16
N LYS A 4 6.02 -4.79 23.99
CA LYS A 4 5.66 -3.47 24.51
C LYS A 4 4.93 -2.68 23.43
N ALA A 5 3.93 -1.89 23.82
CA ALA A 5 3.28 -0.96 22.92
C ALA A 5 4.30 0.03 22.34
N VAL A 6 4.26 0.26 21.04
CA VAL A 6 5.15 1.20 20.34
C VAL A 6 4.35 2.44 19.96
N LYS A 7 4.77 3.61 20.45
CA LYS A 7 4.21 4.90 20.06
C LYS A 7 5.03 5.49 18.93
N TYR A 8 4.41 5.67 17.76
CA TYR A 8 5.01 6.32 16.61
C TYR A 8 4.29 7.65 16.33
N SER A 9 5.04 8.68 15.93
CA SER A 9 4.49 10.00 15.62
C SER A 9 5.14 10.49 14.34
N ALA A 10 4.48 10.20 13.22
CA ALA A 10 4.95 10.54 11.89
C ALA A 10 5.22 12.05 11.74
N LYS A 11 6.44 12.41 11.38
CA LYS A 11 6.88 13.72 10.91
C LYS A 11 7.36 13.59 9.47
N GLY A 12 7.33 14.69 8.71
CA GLY A 12 7.62 14.69 7.26
C GLY A 12 9.03 14.24 6.83
N ILE A 13 9.93 13.92 7.76
CA ILE A 13 11.26 13.35 7.51
C ILE A 13 11.32 11.82 7.75
N ASP A 14 10.20 11.19 8.10
CA ASP A 14 10.15 9.84 8.63
C ASP A 14 10.15 8.74 7.56
N PHE A 15 11.24 8.71 6.80
CA PHE A 15 11.81 7.45 6.31
C PHE A 15 12.79 6.85 7.34
N ALA A 16 12.69 7.21 8.62
CA ALA A 16 13.60 6.72 9.64
C ALA A 16 13.22 5.27 10.07
N PRO A 17 14.18 4.35 10.15
CA PRO A 17 14.01 2.94 10.53
C PRO A 17 13.74 2.80 12.05
N GLY A 18 12.71 3.48 12.55
CA GLY A 18 12.48 3.59 13.99
C GLY A 18 11.94 2.31 14.62
N ILE A 19 11.27 1.46 13.83
CA ILE A 19 10.66 0.22 14.31
C ILE A 19 11.02 -0.89 13.32
N ALA A 20 11.79 -1.87 13.78
CA ALA A 20 12.12 -3.04 12.98
C ALA A 20 10.81 -3.73 12.55
N GLY A 21 10.67 -3.93 11.24
CA GLY A 21 9.53 -4.56 10.60
C GLY A 21 8.24 -3.76 10.51
N PHE A 22 8.30 -2.44 10.69
CA PHE A 22 7.15 -1.56 10.51
C PHE A 22 7.54 -0.18 9.99
N SER A 23 6.83 0.31 8.97
CA SER A 23 6.88 1.72 8.57
C SER A 23 5.49 2.25 8.23
N ALA A 24 5.31 3.57 8.30
CA ALA A 24 4.03 4.21 8.04
C ALA A 24 4.23 5.55 7.31
N LYS A 25 3.41 5.82 6.29
CA LYS A 25 3.45 7.08 5.53
C LYS A 25 2.04 7.55 5.21
N ALA A 26 1.73 8.82 5.48
CA ALA A 26 0.55 9.47 4.93
C ALA A 26 0.85 9.92 3.50
N VAL A 27 -0.05 9.61 2.57
CA VAL A 27 0.04 10.02 1.17
C VAL A 27 -1.23 10.76 0.79
N GLU A 28 -1.07 11.81 0.01
CA GLU A 28 -2.14 12.53 -0.68
C GLU A 28 -1.94 12.34 -2.18
N ILE A 29 -3.02 11.98 -2.87
CA ILE A 29 -3.01 11.58 -4.28
C ILE A 29 -4.13 12.35 -4.97
N ASN A 30 -3.75 13.13 -5.98
CA ASN A 30 -4.67 13.94 -6.78
C ASN A 30 -5.07 13.19 -8.05
N SER A 31 -6.35 13.26 -8.41
CA SER A 31 -6.83 12.72 -9.68
C SER A 31 -6.32 13.54 -10.88
N PRO A 32 -6.23 12.93 -12.08
CA PRO A 32 -6.36 11.50 -12.32
C PRO A 32 -5.09 10.75 -11.91
N PHE A 33 -5.26 9.63 -11.21
CA PHE A 33 -4.14 8.77 -10.85
C PHE A 33 -4.48 7.30 -11.09
N SER A 34 -3.55 6.58 -11.69
CA SER A 34 -3.58 5.12 -11.80
C SER A 34 -2.20 4.59 -11.47
N GLY A 35 -2.07 3.97 -10.29
CA GLY A 35 -0.82 3.38 -9.84
C GLY A 35 -0.46 2.17 -10.69
N ARG A 36 0.82 2.03 -11.02
CA ARG A 36 1.32 0.85 -11.71
C ARG A 36 1.21 -0.38 -10.80
N PRO A 37 0.67 -1.52 -11.27
CA PRO A 37 0.56 -2.75 -10.48
C PRO A 37 1.87 -3.16 -9.80
N GLU A 38 1.75 -3.56 -8.53
CA GLU A 38 2.89 -3.98 -7.70
C GLU A 38 2.58 -5.13 -6.78
N ALA A 39 3.62 -5.85 -6.34
CA ALA A 39 3.52 -6.86 -5.30
C ALA A 39 4.77 -6.84 -4.43
N HIS A 40 4.61 -7.10 -3.13
CA HIS A 40 5.68 -7.12 -2.14
C HIS A 40 5.90 -8.52 -1.61
N LYS A 41 7.14 -9.01 -1.63
CA LYS A 41 7.50 -10.36 -1.14
C LYS A 41 7.63 -10.44 0.37
N TYR A 42 8.15 -9.38 0.99
CA TYR A 42 8.52 -9.39 2.41
C TYR A 42 7.60 -8.56 3.30
N GLN A 43 6.72 -7.73 2.74
CA GLN A 43 5.90 -6.79 3.51
C GLN A 43 4.44 -6.86 3.10
N HIS A 44 3.56 -6.78 4.09
CA HIS A 44 2.15 -6.48 3.91
C HIS A 44 1.94 -4.97 3.79
N ASP A 45 0.97 -4.57 2.99
CA ASP A 45 0.51 -3.19 2.92
C ASP A 45 -0.81 -3.06 3.64
N LEU A 46 -0.93 -2.16 4.60
CA LEU A 46 -2.21 -1.79 5.20
C LEU A 46 -2.52 -0.35 4.81
N TYR A 47 -3.59 -0.17 4.03
CA TYR A 47 -4.14 1.13 3.70
C TYR A 47 -5.19 1.50 4.74
N VAL A 48 -5.14 2.74 5.25
CA VAL A 48 -6.17 3.29 6.14
C VAL A 48 -6.57 4.66 5.59
N VAL A 49 -7.84 4.80 5.19
CA VAL A 49 -8.30 5.99 4.49
C VAL A 49 -8.47 7.16 5.45
N ILE A 50 -7.89 8.31 5.09
CA ILE A 50 -8.01 9.57 5.82
C ILE A 50 -9.09 10.46 5.17
N SER A 51 -9.09 10.59 3.84
CA SER A 51 -10.07 11.40 3.10
C SER A 51 -10.23 10.93 1.65
N GLY A 52 -11.36 11.32 1.02
CA GLY A 52 -11.63 11.06 -0.39
C GLY A 52 -12.09 9.63 -0.67
N THR A 53 -12.03 9.24 -1.96
CA THR A 53 -12.43 7.92 -2.43
C THR A 53 -11.42 7.41 -3.45
N ALA A 54 -11.06 6.14 -3.35
CA ALA A 54 -10.20 5.47 -4.32
C ALA A 54 -10.70 4.06 -4.61
N LYS A 55 -10.28 3.50 -5.74
CA LYS A 55 -10.47 2.10 -6.10
C LYS A 55 -9.14 1.38 -5.98
N VAL A 56 -9.09 0.28 -5.24
CA VAL A 56 -7.94 -0.62 -5.21
C VAL A 56 -8.32 -1.89 -5.94
N LYS A 57 -7.53 -2.25 -6.94
CA LYS A 57 -7.61 -3.55 -7.61
C LYS A 57 -6.59 -4.47 -6.96
N THR A 58 -6.98 -5.72 -6.70
CA THR A 58 -6.08 -6.77 -6.20
C THR A 58 -6.15 -8.00 -7.10
N GLY A 59 -5.09 -8.79 -7.10
CA GLY A 59 -5.00 -10.03 -7.88
C GLY A 59 -3.55 -10.46 -8.09
N VAL A 60 -3.22 -10.85 -9.32
CA VAL A 60 -1.89 -11.41 -9.66
C VAL A 60 -1.26 -10.60 -10.78
N LEU A 61 0.01 -10.18 -10.60
CA LEU A 61 0.77 -9.52 -11.66
C LEU A 61 0.88 -10.45 -12.88
N ASN A 62 0.79 -9.88 -14.08
CA ASN A 62 0.83 -10.64 -15.34
C ASN A 62 1.83 -10.00 -16.33
N GLY A 63 2.25 -10.72 -17.37
CA GLY A 63 3.14 -10.19 -18.41
C GLY A 63 4.60 -10.07 -17.97
N ASP A 64 5.27 -8.97 -18.35
CA ASP A 64 6.68 -8.69 -18.02
C ASP A 64 6.81 -8.16 -16.58
N ILE A 65 7.02 -9.09 -15.64
CA ILE A 65 7.17 -8.79 -14.21
C ILE A 65 8.65 -8.51 -13.92
N LYS A 66 8.94 -7.31 -13.40
CA LYS A 66 10.29 -6.88 -13.03
C LYS A 66 10.40 -6.66 -11.54
N GLU A 67 11.43 -7.24 -10.94
CA GLU A 67 11.88 -6.87 -9.61
C GLU A 67 12.70 -5.58 -9.71
N ILE A 68 12.18 -4.49 -9.13
CA ILE A 68 12.81 -3.15 -9.23
C ILE A 68 13.66 -2.82 -8.00
N SER A 69 13.40 -3.50 -6.89
CA SER A 69 14.19 -3.52 -5.66
C SER A 69 13.99 -4.89 -5.00
N ASP A 70 14.84 -5.28 -4.06
CA ASP A 70 14.75 -6.61 -3.42
C ASP A 70 13.36 -6.82 -2.79
N GLY A 71 12.60 -7.76 -3.36
CA GLY A 71 11.24 -8.08 -2.93
C GLY A 71 10.13 -7.15 -3.42
N GLU A 72 10.42 -6.17 -4.27
CA GLU A 72 9.42 -5.27 -4.89
C GLU A 72 9.28 -5.55 -6.39
N PHE A 73 8.10 -6.01 -6.78
CA PHE A 73 7.78 -6.40 -8.15
C PHE A 73 6.82 -5.39 -8.78
N ARG A 74 7.05 -5.05 -10.04
CA ARG A 74 6.18 -4.21 -10.85
C ARG A 74 5.83 -4.91 -12.16
N SER A 75 4.61 -4.66 -12.65
CA SER A 75 4.20 -5.02 -14.01
C SER A 75 3.35 -3.89 -14.63
N GLU A 76 3.21 -3.89 -15.95
CA GLU A 76 2.20 -3.06 -16.64
C GLU A 76 0.80 -3.72 -16.61
N GLU A 77 0.74 -5.02 -16.31
CA GLU A 77 -0.48 -5.82 -16.36
C GLU A 77 -0.74 -6.55 -15.03
N MET A 78 -2.02 -6.76 -14.74
CA MET A 78 -2.48 -7.53 -13.61
C MET A 78 -3.77 -8.24 -13.99
N ILE A 79 -3.87 -9.53 -13.67
CA ILE A 79 -5.14 -10.24 -13.67
C ILE A 79 -5.86 -9.82 -12.39
N VAL A 80 -6.93 -9.06 -12.54
CA VAL A 80 -7.71 -8.52 -11.42
C VAL A 80 -8.66 -9.60 -10.92
N GLU A 81 -8.58 -9.89 -9.63
CA GLU A 81 -9.44 -10.86 -8.94
C GLU A 81 -10.53 -10.14 -8.13
N GLU A 82 -10.16 -9.06 -7.45
CA GLU A 82 -11.10 -8.25 -6.65
C GLU A 82 -10.90 -6.75 -6.91
N GLU A 83 -11.99 -5.99 -6.75
CA GLU A 83 -11.96 -4.53 -6.73
C GLU A 83 -12.59 -4.03 -5.43
N HIS A 84 -11.90 -3.14 -4.74
CA HIS A 84 -12.34 -2.53 -3.49
C HIS A 84 -12.52 -1.03 -3.68
N ILE A 85 -13.68 -0.50 -3.32
CA ILE A 85 -13.87 0.95 -3.19
C ILE A 85 -13.53 1.31 -1.74
N LEU A 86 -12.57 2.19 -1.56
CA LEU A 86 -12.12 2.68 -0.26
C LEU A 86 -12.59 4.11 -0.04
N GLN A 87 -13.19 4.37 1.11
CA GLN A 87 -13.60 5.70 1.59
C GLN A 87 -13.23 5.90 3.06
N ILE A 88 -13.50 7.10 3.60
CA ILE A 88 -13.16 7.46 4.99
C ILE A 88 -13.67 6.40 5.98
N GLY A 89 -12.76 5.92 6.84
CA GLY A 89 -13.04 4.89 7.83
C GLY A 89 -12.70 3.47 7.39
N ASP A 90 -12.49 3.24 6.08
CA ASP A 90 -12.09 1.93 5.58
C ASP A 90 -10.61 1.65 5.85
N SER A 91 -10.30 0.36 5.94
CA SER A 91 -8.94 -0.16 5.96
C SER A 91 -8.85 -1.40 5.08
N LEU A 92 -7.76 -1.51 4.32
CA LEU A 92 -7.50 -2.65 3.44
C LEU A 92 -6.11 -3.20 3.73
N LEU A 93 -6.04 -4.44 4.24
CA LEU A 93 -4.81 -5.18 4.37
C LEU A 93 -4.57 -5.98 3.08
N ILE A 94 -3.43 -5.75 2.45
CA ILE A 94 -2.97 -6.42 1.24
C ILE A 94 -1.82 -7.35 1.64
N PRO A 95 -2.03 -8.68 1.60
CA PRO A 95 -1.00 -9.64 1.98
C PRO A 95 0.22 -9.64 1.05
N THR A 96 1.36 -10.16 1.53
CA THR A 96 2.56 -10.34 0.71
C THR A 96 2.25 -11.20 -0.52
N GLY A 97 2.78 -10.83 -1.67
CA GLY A 97 2.59 -11.54 -2.94
C GLY A 97 1.29 -11.22 -3.67
N VAL A 98 0.37 -10.46 -3.06
CA VAL A 98 -0.85 -10.01 -3.74
C VAL A 98 -0.52 -8.77 -4.59
N GLY A 99 -0.75 -8.91 -5.90
CA GLY A 99 -0.67 -7.81 -6.85
C GLY A 99 -1.74 -6.77 -6.51
N HIS A 100 -1.39 -5.50 -6.52
CA HIS A 100 -2.34 -4.42 -6.26
C HIS A 100 -2.04 -3.15 -7.05
N SER A 101 -3.08 -2.36 -7.30
CA SER A 101 -3.00 -1.05 -7.95
C SER A 101 -4.09 -0.12 -7.38
N LEU A 102 -3.71 1.12 -7.07
CA LEU A 102 -4.60 2.17 -6.57
C LEU A 102 -4.99 3.12 -7.70
N ILE A 103 -6.27 3.44 -7.81
CA ILE A 103 -6.84 4.34 -8.80
C ILE A 103 -7.64 5.45 -8.10
N VAL A 104 -7.38 6.70 -8.47
CA VAL A 104 -8.13 7.87 -8.02
C VAL A 104 -8.72 8.56 -9.25
N GLU A 105 -10.01 8.32 -9.47
CA GLU A 105 -10.72 8.79 -10.67
C GLU A 105 -11.06 10.29 -10.59
N SER A 106 -11.34 10.82 -9.39
CA SER A 106 -11.67 12.23 -9.20
C SER A 106 -11.31 12.76 -7.81
N GLY A 107 -11.06 14.07 -7.72
CA GLY A 107 -10.78 14.76 -6.46
C GLY A 107 -9.41 14.45 -5.88
N THR A 108 -9.32 14.53 -4.55
CA THR A 108 -8.11 14.24 -3.77
C THR A 108 -8.43 13.10 -2.81
N TYR A 109 -7.56 12.10 -2.79
CA TYR A 109 -7.61 10.96 -1.89
C TYR A 109 -6.39 10.96 -0.98
N SER A 110 -6.59 10.73 0.32
CA SER A 110 -5.49 10.59 1.26
C SER A 110 -5.64 9.36 2.13
N GLN A 111 -4.51 8.70 2.40
CA GLN A 111 -4.46 7.49 3.22
C GLN A 111 -3.16 7.41 4.00
N TRP A 112 -3.19 6.65 5.10
CA TRP A 112 -1.98 6.03 5.63
C TRP A 112 -1.69 4.75 4.86
N VAL A 113 -0.42 4.54 4.51
CA VAL A 113 0.12 3.27 4.07
C VAL A 113 1.07 2.79 5.14
N PHE A 114 0.76 1.64 5.73
CA PHE A 114 1.63 0.93 6.65
C PHE A 114 2.30 -0.23 5.92
N LYS A 115 3.63 -0.34 6.02
CA LYS A 115 4.38 -1.52 5.61
C LYS A 115 4.67 -2.36 6.85
N ILE A 116 4.30 -3.63 6.83
CA ILE A 116 4.42 -4.54 7.97
C ILE A 116 5.20 -5.77 7.51
N ASP A 117 6.38 -6.04 8.08
CA ASP A 117 7.18 -7.20 7.71
C ASP A 117 6.41 -8.49 7.94
N LYS A 118 6.54 -9.39 6.98
CA LYS A 118 6.09 -10.78 7.08
C LYS A 118 6.90 -11.47 8.16
N LYS A 119 6.22 -12.02 9.17
CA LYS A 119 6.83 -12.89 10.18
C LYS A 119 7.06 -14.31 9.65
#